data_AF-A0A2I1HKM7-F1
#
_entry.id   AF-A0A2I1HKM7-F1
#
_cell.length_a   1.000
_cell.length_b   1.000
_cell.length_c   1.000
_cell.angle_alpha   90.00
_cell.angle_beta   90.00
_cell.angle_gamma   90.00
#
_symmetry.space_group_name_H-M   'P 1'
#
loop_
_entity.id
_entity.type
_entity.pdbx_description
1 polymer ?
#
loop_
_entity_poly.entity_id
_entity_poly.type
_entity_poly.pdbx_seq_one_letter_code
_entity_poly.pdbx_strand_id
1 'polypeptide(L)'
;MANTILNPRDPHNAHDGKQVSLVSLSLNGKYAVTYSEDDKSIEGWIVENSEPILDHEANVYKLPKEWTYIYEIKVNDSKIVCYSSYDNNIEIFQMSTEHQQIELNPPPESLVEYKINFKKEGNLVIFNNDKISIYHSKAAQIQTFV
;
A
#
# COMPACT_ATOMS: atom_id res chain seq x y z
N MET A 1 -22.63 24.14 -12.82
CA MET A 1 -22.16 22.90 -12.16
C MET A 1 -20.83 23.24 -11.53
N ALA A 2 -20.79 23.38 -10.20
CA ALA A 2 -19.57 23.74 -9.49
C ALA A 2 -18.79 22.45 -9.19
N ASN A 3 -17.58 22.34 -9.72
CA ASN A 3 -16.62 21.32 -9.30
C ASN A 3 -16.21 21.67 -7.86
N THR A 4 -16.71 20.92 -6.89
CA THR A 4 -16.24 20.99 -5.52
C THR A 4 -14.80 20.47 -5.52
N ILE A 5 -13.83 21.37 -5.50
CA ILE A 5 -12.44 21.03 -5.18
C ILE A 5 -12.49 20.56 -3.72
N LEU A 6 -12.34 19.25 -3.51
CA LEU A 6 -12.10 18.67 -2.19
C LEU A 6 -10.89 19.42 -1.62
N ASN A 7 -11.05 20.04 -0.46
CA ASN A 7 -9.99 20.79 0.21
C ASN A 7 -8.74 19.89 0.27
N PRO A 8 -7.66 20.19 -0.47
CA PRO A 8 -6.49 19.33 -0.49
C PRO A 8 -5.98 19.21 0.94
N ARG A 9 -5.81 17.98 1.42
CA ARG A 9 -5.31 17.73 2.78
C ARG A 9 -3.93 18.38 2.90
N ASP A 10 -3.69 19.07 4.02
CA ASP A 10 -2.41 19.70 4.27
C ASP A 10 -1.33 18.62 4.47
N PRO A 11 -0.29 18.55 3.63
CA PRO A 11 0.78 17.55 3.76
C PRO A 11 1.53 17.66 5.10
N HIS A 12 1.53 18.83 5.75
CA HIS A 12 2.10 18.99 7.09
C HIS A 12 1.28 18.33 8.20
N ASN A 13 0.01 18.03 7.94
CA ASN A 13 -0.89 17.33 8.85
C ASN A 13 -1.15 15.88 8.42
N ALA A 14 -0.35 15.33 7.50
CA ALA A 14 -0.39 13.91 7.18
C ALA A 14 -0.25 13.06 8.45
N HIS A 15 -1.00 11.97 8.52
CA HIS A 15 -1.08 11.11 9.70
C HIS A 15 -1.47 11.85 10.99
N ASP A 16 -2.34 12.88 10.90
CA ASP A 16 -2.71 13.74 12.03
C ASP A 16 -1.49 14.38 12.72
N GLY A 17 -0.46 14.68 11.93
CA GLY A 17 0.82 15.22 12.38
C GLY A 17 1.70 14.24 13.17
N LYS A 18 1.35 12.94 13.18
CA LYS A 18 2.15 11.90 13.86
C LYS A 18 3.35 11.48 13.02
N GLN A 19 4.30 10.84 13.69
CA GLN A 19 5.53 10.39 13.07
C GLN A 19 5.25 9.30 12.02
N VAL A 20 5.91 9.41 10.87
CA VAL A 20 5.97 8.34 9.86
C VAL A 20 6.94 7.25 10.33
N SER A 21 6.45 6.03 10.38
CA SER A 21 7.20 4.83 10.78
C SER A 21 7.75 4.07 9.58
N LEU A 22 7.04 4.07 8.45
CA LEU A 22 7.47 3.42 7.20
C LEU A 22 7.17 4.27 5.98
N VAL A 23 8.00 4.12 4.95
CA VAL A 23 7.82 4.75 3.63
C VAL A 23 8.10 3.74 2.53
N SER A 24 7.37 3.87 1.42
CA SER A 24 7.62 3.10 0.21
C SER A 24 7.44 3.96 -1.03
N LEU A 25 8.26 3.74 -2.05
CA LEU A 25 8.21 4.41 -3.34
C LEU A 25 7.93 3.40 -4.45
N SER A 26 7.13 3.82 -5.43
CA SER A 26 6.91 3.06 -6.66
C SER A 26 8.19 3.05 -7.51
N LEU A 27 8.31 2.07 -8.42
CA LEU A 27 9.53 1.89 -9.22
C LEU A 27 9.78 3.06 -10.17
N ASN A 28 8.72 3.68 -10.69
CA ASN A 28 8.82 4.90 -11.50
C ASN A 28 9.03 6.17 -10.66
N GLY A 29 9.02 6.07 -9.33
CA GLY A 29 9.20 7.17 -8.39
C GLY A 29 8.06 8.20 -8.38
N LYS A 30 6.92 7.93 -9.02
CA LYS A 30 5.77 8.86 -9.09
C LYS A 30 4.80 8.72 -7.94
N TYR A 31 4.80 7.59 -7.24
CA TYR A 31 3.90 7.33 -6.14
C TYR A 31 4.68 6.94 -4.90
N ALA A 32 4.22 7.39 -3.75
CA ALA A 32 4.72 6.95 -2.47
C ALA A 32 3.56 6.59 -1.54
N VAL A 33 3.85 5.76 -0.55
CA VAL A 33 2.96 5.53 0.58
C VAL A 33 3.75 5.65 1.87
N THR A 34 3.10 6.21 2.88
CA THR A 34 3.65 6.32 4.23
C THR A 34 2.70 5.65 5.21
N TYR A 35 3.27 5.15 6.30
CA TYR A 35 2.53 4.60 7.42
C TYR A 35 2.99 5.25 8.71
N SER A 36 2.04 5.63 9.57
CA SER A 36 2.31 6.05 10.95
C SER A 36 1.82 4.98 11.92
N GLU A 37 2.72 4.50 12.77
CA GLU A 37 2.37 3.56 13.82
C GLU A 37 1.48 4.22 14.88
N ASP A 38 1.71 5.48 15.24
CA ASP A 38 0.94 6.16 16.28
C ASP A 38 -0.49 6.50 15.80
N ASP A 39 -0.63 6.94 14.55
CA ASP A 39 -1.93 7.31 13.96
C ASP A 39 -2.66 6.11 13.31
N LYS A 40 -1.99 4.96 13.24
CA LYS A 40 -2.47 3.72 12.61
C LYS A 40 -3.05 3.95 11.21
N SER A 41 -2.39 4.80 10.43
CA SER A 41 -2.88 5.23 9.11
C SER A 41 -1.85 5.04 8.02
N ILE A 42 -2.34 4.72 6.82
CA ILE A 42 -1.58 4.70 5.57
C ILE A 42 -2.08 5.84 4.71
N GLU A 43 -1.14 6.63 4.17
CA GLU A 43 -1.44 7.76 3.30
C GLU A 43 -0.67 7.66 1.98
N GLY A 44 -1.34 8.12 0.92
CA GLY A 44 -0.85 8.10 -0.45
C GLY A 44 -0.29 9.44 -0.90
N TRP A 45 0.76 9.39 -1.72
CA TRP A 45 1.45 10.57 -2.23
C TRP A 45 1.72 10.45 -3.73
N ILE A 46 1.59 11.57 -4.42
CA ILE A 46 2.11 11.78 -5.76
C ILE A 46 3.45 12.51 -5.61
N VAL A 47 4.49 12.02 -6.27
CA VAL A 47 5.81 12.67 -6.30
C VAL A 47 5.96 13.38 -7.64
N GLU A 48 5.96 14.70 -7.61
CA GLU A 48 6.11 15.55 -8.77
C GLU A 48 7.23 16.55 -8.53
N ASN A 49 8.14 16.72 -9.49
CA ASN A 49 9.29 17.64 -9.36
C ASN A 49 10.16 17.42 -8.11
N SER A 50 10.27 16.17 -7.64
CA SER A 50 10.98 15.79 -6.40
C SER A 50 10.32 16.26 -5.11
N GLU A 51 9.06 16.70 -5.16
CA GLU A 51 8.27 17.08 -4.00
C GLU A 51 7.10 16.10 -3.81
N PRO A 52 6.89 15.57 -2.59
CA PRO A 52 5.73 14.75 -2.28
C PRO A 52 4.49 15.62 -2.06
N ILE A 53 3.43 15.32 -2.79
CA ILE A 53 2.12 15.95 -2.71
C ILE A 53 1.13 14.89 -2.22
N LEU A 54 0.34 15.18 -1.20
CA LEU A 54 -0.71 14.26 -0.77
C LEU A 54 -1.68 13.99 -1.93
N ASP A 55 -1.91 12.70 -2.21
CA ASP A 55 -2.82 12.30 -3.27
C ASP A 55 -4.27 12.58 -2.83
N HIS A 56 -4.88 13.62 -3.40
CA HIS A 56 -6.25 14.03 -3.11
C HIS A 56 -7.30 13.02 -3.61
N GLU A 57 -6.92 12.14 -4.54
CA GLU A 57 -7.75 11.04 -4.99
C GLU A 57 -7.59 9.80 -4.10
N ALA A 58 -6.70 9.83 -3.11
CA ALA A 58 -6.48 8.76 -2.17
C ALA A 58 -7.05 9.13 -0.79
N ASN A 59 -7.90 8.27 -0.26
CA ASN A 59 -8.34 8.41 1.13
C ASN A 59 -7.25 7.94 2.10
N VAL A 60 -7.27 8.52 3.31
CA VAL A 60 -6.51 8.00 4.44
C VAL A 60 -7.05 6.62 4.78
N TYR A 61 -6.20 5.60 4.69
CA TYR A 61 -6.57 4.28 5.12
C TYR A 61 -6.23 4.11 6.60
N LYS A 62 -7.25 3.97 7.43
CA LYS A 62 -7.11 3.65 8.86
C LYS A 62 -7.09 2.13 9.02
N LEU A 63 -6.10 1.61 9.75
CA LEU A 63 -6.04 0.18 10.01
C LEU A 63 -7.29 -0.26 10.79
N PRO A 64 -7.87 -1.42 10.45
CA PRO A 64 -9.13 -1.88 11.04
C PRO A 64 -9.00 -2.28 12.52
N LYS A 65 -7.77 -2.54 13.00
CA LYS A 65 -7.50 -2.87 14.40
C LYS A 65 -6.39 -1.96 14.94
N GLU A 66 -6.63 -1.41 16.13
CA GLU A 66 -5.70 -0.48 16.78
C GLU A 66 -4.35 -1.11 17.12
N TRP A 67 -4.30 -2.42 17.37
CA TRP A 67 -3.07 -3.11 17.80
C TRP A 67 -2.27 -3.69 16.64
N THR A 68 -2.76 -3.54 15.41
CA THR A 68 -2.04 -3.99 14.23
C THR A 68 -0.80 -3.13 14.00
N TYR A 69 0.35 -3.79 13.88
CA TYR A 69 1.60 -3.20 13.43
C TYR A 69 1.92 -3.70 12.03
N ILE A 70 2.44 -2.82 11.17
CA ILE A 70 2.88 -3.15 9.82
C ILE A 70 4.38 -3.37 9.83
N TYR A 71 4.84 -4.52 9.34
CA TYR A 71 6.27 -4.83 9.21
C TYR A 71 6.87 -4.28 7.92
N GLU A 72 6.14 -4.34 6.81
CA GLU A 72 6.59 -3.90 5.50
C GLU A 72 5.40 -3.38 4.70
N ILE A 73 5.65 -2.32 3.92
CA ILE A 73 4.67 -1.72 3.00
C ILE A 73 5.34 -1.45 1.65
N LYS A 74 4.63 -1.77 0.57
CA LYS A 74 5.05 -1.54 -0.82
C LYS A 74 3.93 -0.90 -1.63
N VAL A 75 4.31 -0.07 -2.59
CA VAL A 75 3.41 0.49 -3.61
C VAL A 75 4.01 0.27 -5.00
N ASN A 76 3.16 -0.01 -5.99
CA ASN A 76 3.59 -0.14 -7.38
C ASN A 76 3.15 1.03 -8.26
N ASP A 77 3.57 1.01 -9.52
CA ASP A 77 3.27 2.06 -10.51
C ASP A 77 1.79 2.14 -10.90
N SER A 78 0.97 1.18 -10.48
CA SER A 78 -0.48 1.14 -10.66
C SER A 78 -1.24 1.56 -9.40
N LYS A 79 -0.57 2.19 -8.43
CA LYS A 79 -1.15 2.62 -7.14
C LYS A 79 -1.68 1.45 -6.28
N ILE A 80 -1.22 0.22 -6.50
CA ILE A 80 -1.56 -0.92 -5.63
C ILE A 80 -0.60 -0.91 -4.45
N VAL A 81 -1.19 -0.92 -3.25
CA VAL A 81 -0.48 -1.00 -1.98
C VAL A 81 -0.58 -2.43 -1.47
N CYS A 82 0.54 -2.96 -0.98
CA CYS A 82 0.62 -4.25 -0.30
C CYS A 82 1.35 -4.05 1.02
N TYR A 83 0.83 -4.60 2.11
CA TYR A 83 1.51 -4.60 3.39
C TYR A 83 1.39 -5.93 4.12
N SER A 84 2.42 -6.25 4.91
CA SER A 84 2.43 -7.40 5.83
C SER A 84 2.30 -6.90 7.26
N SER A 85 1.48 -7.57 8.07
CA SER A 85 1.18 -7.13 9.44
C SER A 85 1.50 -8.18 10.50
N TYR A 86 1.46 -7.75 11.78
CA TYR A 86 1.65 -8.60 12.96
C TYR A 86 0.80 -9.89 12.95
N ASP A 87 -0.43 -9.81 12.46
CA ASP A 87 -1.35 -10.96 12.38
C ASP A 87 -0.95 -11.97 11.27
N ASN A 88 0.24 -11.84 10.68
CA ASN A 88 0.70 -12.58 9.50
C ASN A 88 -0.28 -12.52 8.33
N ASN A 89 -0.94 -11.37 8.19
CA ASN A 89 -1.82 -11.09 7.06
C ASN A 89 -1.08 -10.26 6.02
N ILE A 90 -1.26 -10.65 4.75
CA ILE A 90 -0.96 -9.82 3.59
C ILE A 90 -2.25 -9.11 3.19
N GLU A 91 -2.20 -7.79 3.19
CA GLU A 91 -3.31 -6.94 2.80
C GLU A 91 -2.91 -6.16 1.56
N ILE A 92 -3.83 -6.14 0.59
CA ILE A 92 -3.61 -5.50 -0.70
C ILE A 92 -4.82 -4.65 -1.01
N PHE A 93 -4.59 -3.42 -1.44
CA PHE A 93 -5.67 -2.54 -1.87
C PHE A 93 -5.17 -1.54 -2.91
N GLN A 94 -6.10 -0.97 -3.67
CA GLN A 94 -5.78 0.14 -4.56
C GLN A 94 -5.89 1.47 -3.81
N MET A 95 -4.86 2.29 -3.91
CA MET A 95 -4.89 3.67 -3.43
C MET A 95 -5.87 4.48 -4.29
N SER A 96 -7.04 4.75 -3.72
CA SER A 96 -8.15 5.46 -4.35
C SER A 96 -9.06 6.10 -3.29
N THR A 97 -10.14 6.75 -3.73
CA THR A 97 -11.16 7.34 -2.85
C THR A 97 -11.97 6.28 -2.11
N GLU A 98 -11.94 5.03 -2.55
CA GLU A 98 -12.61 3.93 -1.87
C GLU A 98 -11.57 2.91 -1.41
N HIS A 99 -11.81 2.28 -0.28
CA HIS A 99 -10.99 1.14 0.12
C HIS A 99 -11.41 -0.08 -0.71
N GLN A 100 -10.67 -0.32 -1.80
CA GLN A 100 -10.88 -1.48 -2.67
C GLN A 100 -9.81 -2.52 -2.37
N GLN A 101 -10.14 -3.47 -1.49
CA GLN A 101 -9.28 -4.60 -1.14
C GLN A 101 -9.16 -5.56 -2.34
N ILE A 102 -7.97 -6.14 -2.51
CA ILE A 102 -7.64 -7.07 -3.58
C ILE A 102 -7.25 -8.40 -2.93
N GLU A 103 -7.97 -9.47 -3.26
CA GLU A 103 -7.65 -10.81 -2.77
C GLU A 103 -6.58 -11.49 -3.63
N LEU A 104 -5.67 -12.19 -2.96
CA LEU A 104 -4.71 -13.09 -3.60
C LEU A 104 -5.37 -14.43 -3.92
N ASN A 105 -5.13 -14.97 -5.11
CA ASN A 105 -5.64 -16.27 -5.52
C ASN A 105 -4.53 -17.14 -6.14
N PRO A 106 -4.08 -18.22 -5.50
CA PRO A 106 -4.50 -18.70 -4.18
C PRO A 106 -4.05 -17.74 -3.07
N PRO A 107 -4.71 -17.77 -1.90
CA PRO A 107 -4.23 -17.06 -0.73
C PRO A 107 -2.82 -17.54 -0.36
N PRO A 108 -1.98 -16.67 0.22
CA PRO A 108 -0.65 -17.05 0.67
C PRO A 108 -0.74 -18.15 1.73
N GLU A 109 0.18 -19.10 1.70
CA GLU A 109 0.29 -20.13 2.74
C GLU A 109 0.60 -19.46 4.07
N SER A 110 -0.23 -19.71 5.09
CA SER A 110 -0.11 -19.15 6.43
C SER A 110 1.22 -19.56 7.08
N LEU A 111 2.19 -18.67 7.01
CA LEU A 111 3.50 -18.79 7.64
C LEU A 111 3.91 -17.46 8.25
N VAL A 112 4.87 -17.55 9.17
CA VAL A 112 5.43 -16.43 9.90
C VAL A 112 6.37 -15.64 8.98
N GLU A 113 6.21 -14.32 8.97
CA GLU A 113 7.04 -13.34 8.25
C GLU A 113 7.03 -13.42 6.71
N TYR A 114 6.52 -12.36 6.10
CA TYR A 114 6.59 -12.16 4.65
C TYR A 114 7.61 -11.07 4.32
N LYS A 115 8.34 -11.27 3.23
CA LYS A 115 8.98 -10.17 2.50
C LYS A 115 8.19 -9.92 1.22
N ILE A 116 7.81 -8.67 1.00
CA ILE A 116 6.95 -8.28 -0.12
C ILE A 116 7.70 -7.33 -1.05
N ASN A 117 7.60 -7.55 -2.37
CA ASN A 117 8.15 -6.67 -3.39
C ASN A 117 7.31 -6.67 -4.65
N PHE A 118 7.48 -5.68 -5.52
CA PHE A 118 6.88 -5.66 -6.86
C PHE A 118 7.97 -5.78 -7.93
N LYS A 119 7.67 -6.52 -9.00
CA LYS A 119 8.44 -6.49 -10.24
C LYS A 119 8.10 -5.24 -11.05
N LYS A 120 8.94 -4.91 -12.03
CA LYS A 120 8.76 -3.75 -12.94
C LYS A 120 7.41 -3.75 -13.66
N GLU A 121 6.92 -4.93 -14.02
CA GLU A 121 5.63 -5.10 -14.69
C GLU A 121 4.42 -5.07 -13.74
N GLY A 122 4.63 -4.78 -12.45
CA GLY A 122 3.57 -4.67 -11.43
C GLY A 122 3.19 -5.97 -10.74
N ASN A 123 3.79 -7.10 -11.12
CA ASN A 123 3.57 -8.39 -10.45
C ASN A 123 4.07 -8.35 -9.00
N LEU A 124 3.27 -8.85 -8.06
CA LEU A 124 3.65 -8.97 -6.67
C LEU A 124 4.55 -10.20 -6.48
N VAL A 125 5.57 -10.05 -5.64
CA VAL A 125 6.49 -11.11 -5.22
C VAL A 125 6.39 -11.20 -3.70
N ILE A 126 6.06 -12.39 -3.22
CA ILE A 126 6.02 -12.70 -1.80
C ILE A 126 7.06 -13.78 -1.54
N PHE A 127 7.96 -13.52 -0.60
CA PHE A 127 8.88 -14.52 -0.08
C PHE A 127 8.45 -14.88 1.34
N ASN A 128 8.31 -16.19 1.59
CA ASN A 128 7.99 -16.76 2.89
C ASN A 128 8.92 -17.94 3.17
N ASN A 129 9.81 -17.80 4.16
CA ASN A 129 10.82 -18.79 4.56
C ASN A 129 11.69 -19.34 3.42
N ASP A 130 11.22 -20.36 2.71
CA ASP A 130 11.94 -21.08 1.65
C ASP A 130 11.25 -20.98 0.27
N LYS A 131 10.10 -20.29 0.20
CA LYS A 131 9.29 -20.20 -1.02
C LYS A 131 9.18 -18.77 -1.53
N ILE A 132 9.22 -18.63 -2.85
CA ILE A 132 8.90 -17.40 -3.57
C ILE A 132 7.62 -17.65 -4.37
N SER A 133 6.60 -16.84 -4.10
CA SER A 133 5.34 -16.83 -4.84
C SER A 133 5.26 -15.56 -5.70
N ILE A 134 4.93 -15.72 -6.98
CA ILE A 134 4.75 -14.61 -7.92
C ILE A 134 3.29 -14.54 -8.32
N TYR A 135 2.77 -13.33 -8.25
CA TYR A 135 1.37 -13.01 -8.26
C TYR A 135 1.12 -11.99 -9.38
N HIS A 136 0.47 -12.44 -10.44
CA HIS A 136 0.30 -11.65 -11.66
C HIS A 136 -1.00 -10.86 -11.64
N SER A 137 -0.95 -9.53 -11.78
CA SER A 137 -2.14 -8.71 -11.94
C SER A 137 -2.78 -8.97 -13.31
N LYS A 138 -3.79 -9.84 -13.39
CA LYS A 138 -4.78 -9.74 -14.47
C LYS A 138 -5.90 -8.83 -13.98
N ALA A 139 -6.55 -8.12 -14.89
CA ALA A 139 -7.72 -7.30 -14.59
C ALA A 139 -8.63 -8.05 -13.60
N ALA A 140 -8.74 -7.51 -12.38
CA ALA A 140 -9.50 -7.99 -11.24
C ALA A 140 -9.01 -9.23 -10.44
N GLN A 141 -7.96 -9.96 -10.82
CA GLN A 141 -7.44 -11.09 -10.00
C GLN A 141 -5.94 -11.29 -10.13
N ILE A 142 -5.30 -11.55 -8.99
CA ILE A 142 -3.88 -11.88 -8.93
C ILE A 142 -3.70 -13.40 -8.85
N GLN A 143 -3.09 -14.02 -9.88
CA GLN A 143 -2.91 -15.48 -9.99
C GLN A 143 -1.45 -15.93 -9.84
N THR A 144 -1.21 -17.06 -9.16
CA THR A 144 0.11 -17.72 -9.02
C THR A 144 0.37 -18.73 -10.14
N PHE A 145 1.59 -18.77 -10.68
CA PHE A 145 2.13 -19.89 -11.46
C PHE A 145 3.49 -20.29 -10.87
N VAL A 146 3.69 -21.60 -10.65
CA VAL A 146 4.91 -22.20 -10.08
C VAL A 146 6.03 -22.24 -11.11
#